data_AF-A0A382XK94-F1
#
_entry.id   AF-A0A382XK94-F1
#
_cell.length_a   1.000
_cell.length_b   1.000
_cell.length_c   1.000
_cell.angle_alpha   90.00
_cell.angle_beta   90.00
_cell.angle_gamma   90.00
#
_symmetry.space_group_name_H-M   'P 1'
#
loop_
_entity.id
_entity.type
_entity.pdbx_description
1 polymer ?
#
loop_
_entity_poly.entity_id
_entity_poly.type
_entity_poly.pdbx_seq_one_letter_code
_entity_poly.pdbx_strand_id
1 'polypeptide(L)'
;MSVNKILSFLFASAIATQAVSLEIKIAYQKVTEKGRPYGAPGGIYFKIKNIEPFLPYWVQYSHDLKRWEDLYNFGSFGLSSSSPLFHWYELPPGQCFFRIIQKY
;
A
#
# COMPACT_ATOMS: atom_id res chain seq x y z
N MET A 1 -22.61 -17.49 38.62
CA MET A 1 -22.24 -17.98 37.26
C MET A 1 -20.82 -18.52 37.33
N SER A 2 -20.60 -19.76 36.90
CA SER A 2 -19.27 -20.41 36.93
C SER A 2 -18.30 -19.74 35.95
N VAL A 3 -17.07 -19.49 36.41
CA VAL A 3 -15.93 -18.88 35.68
C VAL A 3 -15.70 -19.54 34.31
N ASN A 4 -16.04 -20.82 34.17
CA ASN A 4 -15.90 -21.59 32.93
C ASN A 4 -16.77 -21.06 31.78
N LYS A 5 -17.89 -20.38 32.04
CA LYS A 5 -18.73 -19.79 30.97
C LYS A 5 -18.20 -18.45 30.45
N ILE A 6 -17.40 -17.73 31.24
CA ILE A 6 -16.84 -16.43 30.87
C ILE A 6 -15.61 -16.62 29.97
N LEU A 7 -14.80 -17.64 30.24
CA LEU A 7 -13.64 -17.98 29.41
C LEU A 7 -14.03 -18.38 27.97
N SER A 8 -15.15 -19.09 27.79
CA SER A 8 -15.63 -19.49 26.47
C SER A 8 -16.11 -18.31 25.62
N PHE A 9 -16.65 -17.26 26.24
CA PHE A 9 -17.12 -16.05 25.55
C PHE A 9 -15.97 -15.13 25.12
N LEU A 10 -14.87 -15.10 25.88
CA LEU A 10 -13.71 -14.26 25.57
C LEU A 10 -12.96 -14.72 24.31
N PHE A 11 -12.92 -16.03 24.02
CA PHE A 11 -12.23 -16.57 22.84
C PHE A 11 -12.95 -16.35 21.51
N ALA A 12 -14.24 -15.99 21.50
CA ALA A 12 -15.01 -15.82 20.28
C ALA A 12 -14.85 -14.44 19.61
N SER A 13 -14.16 -13.49 20.25
CA SER A 13 -14.18 -12.06 19.85
C SER A 13 -12.93 -11.56 19.13
N ALA A 14 -11.87 -12.36 19.01
CA ALA A 14 -10.64 -11.96 18.33
C ALA A 14 -10.64 -12.39 16.85
N ILE A 15 -11.55 -11.83 16.05
CA ILE A 15 -11.36 -11.83 14.60
C ILE A 15 -10.25 -10.79 14.34
N ALA A 16 -9.00 -11.24 14.29
CA ALA A 16 -7.89 -10.41 13.87
C ALA A 16 -8.06 -10.07 12.39
N THR A 17 -8.67 -8.93 12.08
CA THR A 17 -8.62 -8.39 10.73
C THR A 17 -7.16 -8.12 10.39
N GLN A 18 -6.67 -8.72 9.31
CA GLN A 18 -5.30 -8.48 8.88
C GLN A 18 -5.19 -7.02 8.45
N ALA A 19 -4.25 -6.27 9.03
CA ALA A 19 -4.03 -4.89 8.63
C ALA A 19 -3.73 -4.81 7.13
N VAL A 20 -4.27 -3.77 6.49
CA VAL A 20 -3.94 -3.44 5.10
C VAL A 20 -2.43 -3.27 4.99
N SER A 21 -1.82 -3.97 4.04
CA SER A 21 -0.37 -3.90 3.82
C SER A 21 -0.05 -3.19 2.51
N LEU A 22 0.97 -2.32 2.58
CA LEU A 22 1.52 -1.60 1.44
C LEU A 22 2.96 -2.05 1.25
N GLU A 23 3.26 -2.62 0.09
CA GLU A 23 4.61 -3.04 -0.30
C GLU A 23 5.08 -2.21 -1.50
N ILE A 24 6.25 -1.58 -1.38
CA ILE A 24 6.87 -0.83 -2.47
C ILE A 24 7.68 -1.79 -3.33
N LYS A 25 7.45 -1.78 -4.63
CA LYS A 25 8.23 -2.53 -5.61
C LYS A 25 8.96 -1.57 -6.54
N ILE A 26 10.25 -1.80 -6.71
CA ILE A 26 11.08 -1.05 -7.66
C ILE A 26 10.95 -1.70 -9.04
N ALA A 27 10.64 -0.88 -10.04
CA ALA A 27 10.72 -1.26 -11.44
C ALA A 27 11.98 -0.62 -12.05
N TYR A 28 12.98 -1.46 -12.35
CA TYR A 28 14.22 -1.00 -12.97
C TYR A 28 14.02 -0.72 -14.46
N GLN A 29 14.63 0.36 -14.96
CA GLN A 29 14.71 0.61 -16.40
C GLN A 29 15.58 -0.47 -17.04
N LYS A 30 15.20 -0.92 -18.24
CA LYS A 30 16.04 -1.84 -19.02
C LYS A 30 17.31 -1.12 -19.48
N VAL A 31 18.41 -1.82 -19.43
CA VAL A 31 19.72 -1.35 -19.91
C VAL A 31 20.24 -2.33 -20.94
N THR A 32 20.83 -1.80 -22.01
CA THR A 32 21.57 -2.61 -22.99
C THR A 32 22.81 -3.21 -22.32
N GLU A 33 23.43 -4.20 -22.94
CA GLU A 33 24.72 -4.76 -22.48
C GLU A 33 25.82 -3.69 -22.32
N LYS A 34 25.72 -2.57 -23.06
CA LYS A 34 26.64 -1.41 -22.97
C LYS A 34 26.21 -0.38 -21.93
N GLY A 35 25.25 -0.70 -21.06
CA GLY A 35 24.76 0.18 -19.99
C GLY A 35 23.87 1.34 -20.46
N ARG A 36 23.47 1.37 -21.74
CA ARG A 36 22.58 2.44 -22.24
C ARG A 36 21.13 2.14 -21.87
N PRO A 37 20.40 3.05 -21.20
CA PRO A 37 19.00 2.83 -20.85
C PRO A 37 18.11 2.83 -22.09
N TYR A 38 17.05 1.99 -22.09
CA TYR A 38 16.05 1.96 -23.15
C TYR A 38 14.68 1.50 -22.62
N GLY A 39 13.62 1.78 -23.39
CA GLY A 39 12.24 1.50 -22.99
C GLY A 39 11.73 2.45 -21.90
N ALA A 40 10.66 2.04 -21.21
CA ALA A 40 10.03 2.85 -20.17
C ALA A 40 11.00 3.16 -19.02
N PRO A 41 11.07 4.42 -18.54
CA PRO A 41 11.86 4.79 -17.38
C PRO A 41 11.51 3.95 -16.15
N GLY A 42 12.49 3.77 -15.27
CA GLY A 42 12.27 3.09 -13.99
C GLY A 42 11.40 3.90 -13.05
N GLY A 43 10.99 3.27 -11.96
CA GLY A 43 10.14 3.89 -10.95
C GLY A 43 9.78 2.95 -9.81
N ILE A 44 8.67 3.23 -9.15
CA ILE A 44 8.07 2.35 -8.16
C ILE A 44 6.59 2.11 -8.47
N TYR A 45 6.08 0.97 -8.01
CA TYR A 45 4.65 0.74 -7.89
C TYR A 45 4.36 0.09 -6.54
N PHE A 46 3.12 0.20 -6.09
CA PHE A 46 2.67 -0.31 -4.81
C PHE A 46 1.88 -1.60 -5.00
N LYS A 47 2.25 -2.66 -4.29
CA LYS A 47 1.40 -3.84 -4.09
C LYS A 47 0.64 -3.67 -2.79
N ILE A 48 -0.69 -3.75 -2.88
CA ILE A 48 -1.57 -3.60 -1.74
C ILE A 48 -2.29 -4.93 -1.48
N LYS A 49 -2.34 -5.37 -0.23
CA LYS A 49 -3.04 -6.60 0.18
C LYS A 49 -3.87 -6.37 1.43
N ASN A 50 -4.81 -7.29 1.66
CA ASN A 50 -5.72 -7.30 2.81
C ASN A 50 -6.64 -6.07 2.86
N ILE A 51 -6.99 -5.53 1.68
CA ILE A 51 -8.00 -4.47 1.57
C ILE A 51 -9.40 -5.07 1.66
N GLU A 52 -10.32 -4.30 2.23
CA GLU A 52 -11.73 -4.62 2.19
C GLU A 52 -12.29 -4.31 0.79
N PRO A 53 -12.96 -5.29 0.14
CA PRO A 53 -13.57 -5.05 -1.16
C PRO A 53 -14.59 -3.91 -1.10
N PHE A 54 -14.70 -3.17 -2.20
CA PHE A 54 -15.65 -2.06 -2.38
C PHE A 54 -15.41 -0.81 -1.53
N LEU A 55 -14.42 -0.80 -0.63
CA LEU A 55 -14.02 0.40 0.10
C LEU A 55 -12.93 1.18 -0.64
N PRO A 56 -12.90 2.52 -0.50
CA PRO A 56 -11.90 3.33 -1.16
C PRO A 56 -10.64 3.48 -0.30
N TYR A 57 -9.49 3.29 -0.94
CA TYR A 57 -8.17 3.39 -0.35
C TYR A 57 -7.32 4.42 -1.08
N TRP A 58 -6.43 5.05 -0.31
CA TRP A 58 -5.54 6.09 -0.80
C TRP A 58 -4.12 5.77 -0.36
N VAL A 59 -3.21 5.71 -1.33
CA VAL A 59 -1.78 5.82 -1.06
C VAL A 59 -1.46 7.30 -0.94
N GLN A 60 -0.84 7.66 0.17
CA GLN A 60 -0.37 9.01 0.47
C GLN A 60 1.13 9.02 0.62
N TYR A 61 1.75 10.17 0.38
CA TYR A 61 3.15 10.41 0.70
C TYR A 61 3.32 11.58 1.66
N SER A 62 4.49 11.63 2.30
CA SER A 62 4.91 12.74 3.16
C SER A 62 6.42 12.88 3.12
N HIS A 63 6.91 14.11 3.21
CA HIS A 63 8.33 14.40 3.42
C HIS A 63 8.71 14.53 4.91
N ASP A 64 7.73 14.79 5.78
CA ASP A 64 7.96 15.19 7.18
C ASP A 64 7.14 14.37 8.20
N LEU A 65 6.39 13.37 7.74
CA LEU A 65 5.42 12.56 8.49
C LEU A 65 4.25 13.36 9.11
N LYS A 66 4.16 14.67 8.88
CA LYS A 66 3.14 15.57 9.44
C LYS A 66 2.11 15.94 8.39
N ARG A 67 2.56 16.38 7.22
CA ARG A 67 1.71 16.73 6.08
C ARG A 67 1.69 15.57 5.10
N TRP A 68 0.49 15.11 4.78
CA TRP A 68 0.28 13.97 3.90
C TRP A 68 -0.48 14.43 2.66
N GLU A 69 0.03 14.05 1.51
CA GLU A 69 -0.53 14.37 0.20
C GLU A 69 -0.99 13.10 -0.51
N ASP A 70 -2.06 13.23 -1.27
CA ASP A 70 -2.71 12.11 -1.94
C ASP A 70 -1.97 11.78 -3.25
N LEU A 71 -1.48 10.54 -3.37
CA LEU A 71 -0.74 10.06 -4.55
C LEU A 71 -1.61 9.25 -5.50
N TYR A 72 -2.38 8.31 -4.95
CA TYR A 72 -3.15 7.35 -5.73
C TYR A 72 -4.37 6.88 -4.96
N ASN A 73 -5.55 7.08 -5.52
CA ASN A 73 -6.82 6.62 -4.98
C ASN A 73 -7.34 5.42 -5.79
N PHE A 74 -7.89 4.42 -5.11
CA PHE A 74 -8.46 3.24 -5.77
C PHE A 74 -9.53 2.59 -4.91
N GLY A 75 -10.37 1.78 -5.55
CA GLY A 75 -11.17 0.73 -4.91
C GLY A 75 -10.86 -0.59 -5.60
N SER A 76 -11.17 -1.72 -4.96
CA SER A 76 -10.99 -3.04 -5.57
C SER A 76 -12.18 -3.93 -5.26
N PHE A 77 -12.51 -4.83 -6.19
CA PHE A 77 -13.44 -5.93 -5.97
C PHE A 77 -12.80 -7.10 -5.22
N GLY A 78 -11.47 -7.16 -5.16
CA GLY A 78 -10.71 -8.21 -4.51
C GLY A 78 -9.94 -7.73 -3.29
N LEU A 79 -9.27 -8.66 -2.61
CA LEU A 79 -8.47 -8.40 -1.39
C LEU A 79 -7.09 -7.80 -1.67
N SER A 80 -6.82 -7.42 -2.93
CA SER A 80 -5.54 -6.87 -3.34
C SER A 80 -5.70 -5.90 -4.51
N SER A 81 -4.70 -5.04 -4.66
CA SER A 81 -4.59 -4.10 -5.78
C SER A 81 -3.12 -3.85 -6.09
N SER A 82 -2.84 -3.35 -7.29
CA SER A 82 -1.54 -2.80 -7.64
C SER A 82 -1.75 -1.41 -8.20
N SER A 83 -0.92 -0.46 -7.78
CA SER A 83 -0.92 0.87 -8.40
C SER A 83 -0.35 0.81 -9.82
N PRO A 84 -0.58 1.86 -10.63
CA PRO A 84 0.27 2.14 -11.77
C PRO A 84 1.75 2.27 -11.39
N LEU A 85 2.62 2.22 -12.39
CA LEU A 85 4.02 2.58 -12.25
C LEU A 85 4.11 4.11 -12.13
N PHE A 86 4.74 4.59 -11.07
CA PHE A 86 5.16 5.97 -10.91
C PHE A 86 6.63 6.07 -11.24
N HIS A 87 6.96 6.76 -12.32
CA HIS A 87 8.33 6.97 -12.72
C HIS A 87 9.05 7.88 -11.72
N TRP A 88 10.38 7.73 -11.60
CA TRP A 88 11.17 8.50 -10.64
C TRP A 88 11.01 10.02 -10.77
N TYR A 89 10.75 10.52 -11.98
CA TYR A 89 10.56 11.95 -12.24
C TYR A 89 9.14 12.46 -11.90
N GLU A 90 8.19 11.56 -11.68
CA GLU A 90 6.81 11.88 -11.27
C GLU A 90 6.67 11.88 -9.75
N LEU A 91 7.62 11.22 -9.07
CA LEU A 91 7.62 11.13 -7.63
C LEU A 91 8.24 12.39 -7.01
N PRO A 92 7.79 12.77 -5.80
CA PRO A 92 8.36 13.89 -5.08
C PRO A 92 9.87 13.68 -4.86
N PRO A 93 10.71 14.70 -5.08
CA PRO A 93 12.15 14.58 -4.93
C PRO A 93 12.54 14.41 -3.46
N GLY A 94 13.61 13.64 -3.22
CA GLY A 94 14.17 13.43 -1.88
C GLY A 94 13.53 12.26 -1.12
N GLN A 95 13.82 12.19 0.18
CA GLN A 95 13.30 11.10 1.02
C GLN A 95 11.81 11.30 1.27
N CYS A 96 11.01 10.27 0.93
CA CYS A 96 9.56 10.26 1.10
C CYS A 96 9.12 9.04 1.92
N PHE A 97 8.10 9.25 2.75
CA PHE A 97 7.37 8.22 3.46
C PHE A 97 6.07 7.96 2.72
N PHE A 98 5.65 6.69 2.66
CA PHE A 98 4.39 6.30 2.04
C PHE A 98 3.50 5.61 3.07
N ARG A 99 2.20 5.85 2.99
CA ARG A 99 1.21 5.11 3.77
C ARG A 99 0.00 4.80 2.92
N ILE A 100 -0.78 3.83 3.39
CA ILE A 100 -2.12 3.56 2.88
C ILE A 100 -3.14 3.92 3.95
N ILE A 101 -4.20 4.60 3.53
CA ILE A 101 -5.35 4.87 4.37
C ILE A 101 -6.60 4.33 3.70
N GLN A 102 -7.52 3.81 4.50
CA GLN A 102 -8.91 3.69 4.10
C GLN A 102 -9.55 5.06 4.27
N LYS A 103 -10.30 5.53 3.28
CA LYS A 103 -11.23 6.63 3.51
C LYS A 103 -12.61 6.02 3.72
N TYR A 104 -13.31 6.51 4.74
CA TYR A 104 -14.65 6.10 5.20
C TYR A 104 -14.69 4.80 6.01
#